data_AF-A0AAN7CZG5-F1
#
_entry.id   AF-A0AAN7CZG5-F1
#
_cell.length_a   1.000
_cell.length_b   1.000
_cell.length_c   1.000
_cell.angle_alpha   90.00
_cell.angle_beta   90.00
_cell.angle_gamma   90.00
#
_symmetry.space_group_name_H-M   'P 1'
#
loop_
_entity.id
_entity.type
_entity.pdbx_description
1 polymer ?
#
loop_
_entity_poly.entity_id
_entity_poly.type
_entity_poly.pdbx_seq_one_letter_code
_entity_poly.pdbx_strand_id
1 'polypeptide(L)'
;MRSNVGNPQVYEAGEQCNVKATETGSGTRYNEGTANSHLLNDSKDQRSLSNRAAAEGKPEQQEESRETSLHKKDPTLPAKAHGNQPSRGAQIDAELQAEDEARMKKKGQNLPGKKM
;
A
#
# COMPACT_ATOMS: atom_id res chain seq x y z
N MET A 1 9.88 -29.68 -38.95
CA MET A 1 9.47 -28.32 -38.51
C MET A 1 10.72 -27.47 -38.30
N ARG A 2 10.83 -26.33 -38.99
CA ARG A 2 11.81 -25.25 -38.73
C ARG A 2 11.01 -23.97 -38.50
N SER A 3 11.29 -23.22 -37.43
CA SER A 3 10.65 -21.92 -37.20
C SER A 3 11.13 -20.89 -38.22
N ASN A 4 10.29 -19.92 -38.56
CA ASN A 4 10.51 -18.93 -39.64
C ASN A 4 11.58 -17.85 -39.31
N VAL A 5 12.30 -17.97 -38.20
CA VAL A 5 13.16 -16.91 -37.65
C VAL A 5 14.64 -17.30 -37.53
N GLY A 6 15.08 -18.38 -38.17
CA GLY A 6 16.52 -18.68 -38.27
C GLY A 6 17.10 -19.53 -37.13
N ASN A 7 18.43 -19.63 -37.07
CA ASN A 7 19.17 -20.59 -36.24
C ASN A 7 18.93 -20.34 -34.73
N PRO A 8 18.28 -21.26 -33.97
CA PRO A 8 17.85 -21.02 -32.59
C PRO A 8 19.01 -20.92 -31.58
N GLN A 9 20.25 -21.17 -32.02
CA GLN A 9 21.45 -21.09 -31.20
C GLN A 9 21.98 -19.65 -31.03
N VAL A 10 21.44 -18.69 -31.78
CA VAL A 10 21.92 -17.28 -31.83
C VAL A 10 20.94 -16.33 -31.14
N TYR A 11 19.72 -16.77 -30.85
CA TYR A 11 18.76 -15.99 -30.09
C TYR A 11 18.87 -16.36 -28.60
N GLU A 12 19.41 -15.45 -27.80
CA GLU A 12 19.20 -15.48 -26.35
C GLU A 12 17.84 -14.83 -26.02
N ALA A 13 17.57 -13.61 -26.51
CA ALA A 13 16.39 -13.12 -27.27
C ALA A 13 16.37 -11.57 -27.35
N GLY A 14 15.33 -10.99 -27.98
CA GLY A 14 15.22 -9.56 -28.33
C GLY A 14 15.29 -8.55 -27.17
N GLU A 15 14.63 -8.85 -26.05
CA GLU A 15 14.78 -8.14 -24.75
C GLU A 15 15.49 -9.01 -23.70
N GLN A 16 15.97 -10.20 -24.08
CA GLN A 16 16.47 -11.22 -23.15
C GLN A 16 18.01 -11.23 -23.10
N CYS A 17 18.63 -10.06 -23.03
CA CYS A 17 20.02 -9.97 -22.61
C CYS A 17 20.05 -9.81 -21.08
N ASN A 18 20.76 -10.70 -20.37
CA ASN A 18 21.16 -10.39 -19.00
C ASN A 18 22.17 -9.25 -19.05
N VAL A 19 21.86 -8.13 -18.38
CA VAL A 19 22.82 -7.03 -18.18
C VAL A 19 24.09 -7.59 -17.56
N LYS A 20 25.24 -7.22 -18.13
CA LYS A 20 26.53 -7.72 -17.64
C LYS A 20 26.75 -7.19 -16.23
N ALA A 21 27.25 -8.01 -15.31
CA ALA A 21 27.50 -7.58 -13.93
C ALA A 21 28.41 -6.33 -13.83
N THR A 22 29.25 -6.10 -14.83
CA THR A 22 30.09 -4.89 -15.00
C THR A 22 29.30 -3.63 -15.35
N GLU A 23 28.16 -3.76 -16.05
CA GLU A 23 27.25 -2.66 -16.40
C GLU A 23 26.26 -2.36 -15.28
N THR A 24 25.96 -3.36 -14.42
CA THR A 24 25.13 -3.18 -13.24
C THR A 24 25.81 -2.29 -12.19
N GLY A 25 27.15 -2.20 -12.21
CA GLY A 25 27.94 -1.41 -11.26
C GLY A 25 27.80 -1.90 -9.82
N SER A 26 28.82 -1.70 -9.00
CA SER A 26 28.68 -1.81 -7.53
C SER A 26 27.93 -0.62 -6.92
N GLY A 27 27.43 0.29 -7.76
CA GLY A 27 26.74 1.50 -7.36
C GLY A 27 25.24 1.27 -7.31
N THR A 28 24.68 1.39 -6.10
CA THR A 28 23.26 1.63 -5.88
C THR A 28 22.73 2.59 -6.94
N ARG A 29 21.64 2.23 -7.64
CA ARG A 29 20.99 3.15 -8.57
C ARG A 29 20.72 4.46 -7.83
N TYR A 30 20.76 5.61 -8.51
CA TYR A 30 20.65 6.92 -7.85
C TYR A 30 19.41 7.06 -6.94
N ASN A 31 18.34 6.30 -7.21
CA ASN A 31 17.10 6.28 -6.41
C ASN A 31 16.95 5.05 -5.51
N GLU A 32 17.96 4.18 -5.44
CA GLU A 32 17.93 2.98 -4.61
C GLU A 32 18.39 3.32 -3.20
N GLY A 33 17.57 2.97 -2.21
CA GLY A 33 17.91 3.17 -0.80
C GLY A 33 19.08 2.28 -0.38
N THR A 34 19.90 2.77 0.54
CA THR A 34 20.98 1.98 1.13
C THR A 34 20.42 0.83 2.00
N ALA A 35 21.13 -0.29 2.06
CA ALA A 35 20.75 -1.38 2.95
C ALA A 35 20.61 -0.88 4.40
N ASN A 36 19.59 -1.35 5.12
CA ASN A 36 19.27 -0.98 6.51
C ASN A 36 18.82 0.48 6.76
N SER A 37 18.57 1.29 5.72
CA SER A 37 18.13 2.69 5.90
C SER A 37 16.80 2.85 6.66
N HIS A 38 16.01 1.78 6.74
CA HIS A 38 14.72 1.76 7.43
C HIS A 38 14.80 1.18 8.86
N LEU A 39 15.98 0.72 9.31
CA LEU A 39 16.13 0.14 10.64
C LEU A 39 16.36 1.25 11.67
N LEU A 40 15.45 1.34 12.65
CA LEU A 40 15.58 2.28 13.76
C LEU A 40 16.84 2.02 14.61
N ASN A 41 17.32 0.78 14.64
CA ASN A 41 18.48 0.33 15.40
C ASN A 41 19.74 0.12 14.54
N ASP A 42 19.85 0.77 13.38
CA ASP A 42 21.04 0.66 12.54
C ASP A 42 22.31 1.11 13.30
N SER A 43 23.34 0.26 13.25
CA SER A 43 24.67 0.55 13.78
C SER A 43 25.32 1.80 13.17
N LYS A 44 24.90 2.19 11.95
CA LYS A 44 25.41 3.36 11.24
C LYS A 44 24.54 4.61 11.44
N ASP A 45 23.44 4.50 12.18
CA ASP A 45 22.58 5.62 12.50
C ASP A 45 23.29 6.63 13.41
N GLN A 46 23.35 7.88 12.94
CA GLN A 46 24.01 9.01 13.60
C GLN A 46 23.11 9.73 14.62
N ARG A 47 21.86 9.30 14.80
CA ARG A 47 20.98 9.84 15.85
C ARG A 47 21.57 9.51 17.24
N SER A 48 21.39 10.42 18.19
CA SER A 48 21.77 10.18 19.59
C SER A 48 20.93 9.05 20.21
N LEU A 49 21.46 8.37 21.24
CA LEU A 49 20.75 7.29 21.94
C LEU A 49 19.37 7.72 22.45
N SER A 50 19.26 8.95 22.98
CA SER A 50 17.99 9.52 23.42
C SER A 50 16.99 9.71 22.28
N ASN A 51 17.46 10.15 21.11
CA ASN A 51 16.62 10.34 19.92
C ASN A 51 16.17 8.99 19.33
N ARG A 52 17.03 7.96 19.38
CA ARG A 52 16.69 6.60 18.95
C ARG A 52 15.61 6.00 19.84
N ALA A 53 15.79 6.07 21.16
CA ALA A 53 14.80 5.60 22.13
C ALA A 53 13.45 6.34 21.98
N ALA A 54 13.48 7.65 21.74
CA ALA A 54 12.29 8.43 21.50
C ALA A 54 11.59 8.09 20.17
N ALA A 55 12.33 7.62 19.16
CA ALA A 55 11.77 7.16 17.90
C ALA A 55 11.14 5.76 18.02
N GLU A 56 11.77 4.84 18.76
CA GLU A 56 11.23 3.51 19.03
C GLU A 56 9.98 3.54 19.93
N GLY A 57 9.93 4.45 20.90
CA GLY A 57 8.79 4.61 21.81
C GLY A 57 7.58 5.30 21.17
N LYS A 58 7.74 5.93 20.01
CA LYS A 58 6.61 6.39 19.22
C LYS A 58 6.07 5.17 18.48
N PRO A 59 4.78 4.82 18.61
CA PRO A 59 4.22 3.87 17.66
C PRO A 59 4.52 4.42 16.26
N GLU A 60 4.84 3.55 15.30
CA GLU A 60 4.70 3.89 13.88
C GLU A 60 3.22 4.08 13.58
N GLN A 61 2.58 5.04 14.26
CA GLN A 61 1.39 5.69 13.79
C GLN A 61 1.86 6.44 12.57
N GLN A 62 1.86 5.72 11.45
CA GLN A 62 1.71 6.31 10.14
C GLN A 62 0.55 7.30 10.31
N GLU A 63 0.90 8.60 10.40
CA GLU A 63 -0.11 9.63 10.59
C GLU A 63 -1.14 9.41 9.51
N GLU A 64 -2.35 9.07 9.94
CA GLU A 64 -3.34 8.60 9.00
C GLU A 64 -3.62 9.75 8.05
N SER A 65 -3.29 9.56 6.77
CA SER A 65 -3.50 10.59 5.79
C SER A 65 -4.97 11.02 5.82
N ARG A 66 -5.23 12.29 5.46
CA ARG A 66 -6.59 12.80 5.38
C ARG A 66 -7.47 11.90 4.49
N GLU A 67 -6.89 11.35 3.42
CA GLU A 67 -7.59 10.46 2.50
C GLU A 67 -7.96 9.12 3.13
N THR A 68 -7.04 8.50 3.86
CA THR A 68 -7.31 7.23 4.57
C THR A 68 -8.37 7.42 5.65
N SER A 69 -8.34 8.56 6.36
CA SER A 69 -9.37 8.90 7.35
C SER A 69 -10.76 9.08 6.70
N LEU A 70 -10.81 9.68 5.50
CA LEU A 70 -12.06 9.81 4.74
C LEU A 70 -12.55 8.45 4.22
N HIS A 71 -11.65 7.62 3.71
CA HIS A 71 -11.97 6.31 3.16
C HIS A 71 -12.53 5.36 4.23
N LYS A 72 -12.00 5.40 5.47
CA LYS A 72 -12.52 4.62 6.60
C LYS A 72 -13.96 4.98 6.99
N LYS A 73 -14.39 6.22 6.71
CA LYS A 73 -15.75 6.67 7.03
C LYS A 73 -16.74 6.24 5.95
N ASP A 74 -16.40 6.55 4.71
CA ASP A 74 -17.18 6.16 3.54
C ASP A 74 -16.22 5.99 2.36
N PRO A 75 -16.26 4.82 1.69
CA PRO A 75 -15.36 4.50 0.60
C PRO A 75 -15.45 5.46 -0.60
N THR A 76 -16.56 6.20 -0.74
CA THR A 76 -16.80 7.18 -1.82
C THR A 76 -16.26 8.58 -1.54
N LEU A 77 -15.92 8.91 -0.29
CA LEU A 77 -15.51 10.27 0.10
C LEU A 77 -14.19 10.74 -0.50
N PRO A 78 -13.13 9.91 -0.62
CA PRO A 78 -11.89 10.35 -1.24
C PRO A 78 -12.11 10.82 -2.69
N ALA A 79 -12.89 10.07 -3.48
CA ALA A 79 -13.20 10.45 -4.86
C ALA A 79 -14.00 11.76 -4.92
N LYS A 80 -15.02 11.91 -4.08
CA LYS A 80 -15.83 13.13 -3.99
C LYS A 80 -15.01 14.35 -3.55
N ALA A 81 -14.08 14.17 -2.61
CA ALA A 81 -13.19 15.23 -2.14
C ALA A 81 -12.28 15.77 -3.26
N HIS A 82 -11.92 14.91 -4.21
CA HIS A 82 -11.14 15.25 -5.40
C HIS A 82 -12.00 15.68 -6.61
N GLY A 83 -13.33 15.77 -6.46
CA GLY A 83 -14.25 16.12 -7.55
C GLY A 83 -14.46 15.03 -8.61
N ASN A 84 -14.03 13.80 -8.33
CA ASN A 84 -14.13 12.65 -9.23
C ASN A 84 -15.37 11.81 -8.92
N GLN A 85 -15.82 11.04 -9.92
CA GLN A 85 -16.84 10.03 -9.68
C GLN A 85 -16.26 8.83 -8.92
N PRO A 86 -16.93 8.35 -7.85
CA PRO A 86 -16.48 7.16 -7.12
C PRO A 86 -16.57 5.92 -8.00
N SER A 87 -15.66 4.97 -7.79
CA SER A 87 -15.65 3.70 -8.53
C SER A 87 -16.92 2.88 -8.25
N ARG A 88 -17.28 1.97 -9.16
CA ARG A 88 -18.41 1.05 -8.96
C ARG A 88 -18.26 0.23 -7.67
N GLY A 89 -17.05 -0.22 -7.34
CA GLY A 89 -16.79 -0.95 -6.09
C GLY A 89 -17.08 -0.10 -4.86
N ALA A 90 -16.55 1.13 -4.81
CA ALA A 90 -16.79 2.03 -3.68
C ALA A 90 -18.28 2.38 -3.48
N GLN A 91 -19.05 2.45 -4.58
CA GLN A 91 -20.50 2.66 -4.49
C GLN A 91 -21.21 1.44 -3.86
N ILE A 92 -20.85 0.22 -4.29
CA ILE A 92 -21.40 -1.02 -3.75
C ILE A 92 -21.02 -1.18 -2.27
N ASP A 93 -19.78 -0.90 -1.91
CA ASP A 93 -19.31 -0.99 -0.53
C ASP A 93 -20.09 -0.02 0.38
N ALA A 94 -20.35 1.21 -0.08
CA ALA A 94 -21.16 2.17 0.66
C ALA A 94 -22.63 1.72 0.81
N GLU A 95 -23.21 1.10 -0.22
CA GLU A 95 -24.57 0.54 -0.17
C GLU A 95 -24.67 -0.62 0.81
N LEU A 96 -23.74 -1.57 0.75
CA LEU A 96 -23.66 -2.70 1.68
C LEU A 96 -23.52 -2.23 3.13
N GLN A 97 -22.65 -1.24 3.37
CA GLN A 97 -22.47 -0.66 4.70
C GLN A 97 -23.77 -0.02 5.22
N ALA A 98 -24.50 0.72 4.37
CA ALA A 98 -25.77 1.32 4.74
C ALA A 98 -26.86 0.26 5.03
N GLU A 99 -26.92 -0.80 4.22
CA GLU A 99 -27.84 -1.92 4.44
C GLU A 99 -27.54 -2.66 5.76
N ASP A 100 -26.27 -2.91 6.05
CA ASP A 100 -25.85 -3.58 7.27
C ASP A 100 -26.13 -2.72 8.51
N GLU A 101 -25.87 -1.42 8.46
CA GLU A 101 -26.25 -0.49 9.52
C GLU A 101 -27.77 -0.48 9.77
N ALA A 102 -28.58 -0.48 8.70
CA ALA A 102 -30.03 -0.55 8.81
C ALA A 102 -30.50 -1.89 9.41
N ARG A 103 -29.88 -3.00 8.99
CA ARG A 103 -30.15 -4.34 9.51
C ARG A 103 -29.77 -4.44 10.99
N MET A 104 -28.63 -3.87 11.39
CA MET A 104 -28.19 -3.83 12.79
C MET A 104 -29.10 -2.96 13.66
N LYS A 105 -29.60 -1.83 13.15
CA LYS A 105 -30.61 -1.01 13.84
C LYS A 105 -31.91 -1.79 14.05
N LYS A 106 -32.42 -2.46 13.02
CA LYS A 106 -33.63 -3.31 13.12
C LYS A 106 -33.42 -4.47 14.10
N LYS A 107 -32.26 -5.14 14.07
CA LYS A 107 -31.91 -6.21 15.01
C LYS A 107 -31.80 -5.69 16.45
N GLY A 108 -31.19 -4.53 16.65
CA GLY A 108 -31.05 -3.89 17.96
C GLY A 108 -32.38 -3.44 18.56
N GLN A 109 -33.35 -3.03 17.72
CA GLN A 109 -34.73 -2.75 18.13
C GLN A 109 -35.50 -4.03 18.53
N ASN A 110 -35.20 -5.16 17.88
CA ASN A 110 -35.84 -6.45 18.13
C ASN A 110 -35.23 -7.28 19.28
N LEU A 111 -34.27 -6.74 20.04
CA LEU A 111 -33.72 -7.45 21.20
C LEU A 111 -34.72 -7.39 22.38
N PRO A 112 -35.21 -8.54 22.88
CA PRO A 112 -36.15 -8.59 24.00
C PRO A 112 -35.44 -8.17 25.29
N GLY A 113 -35.52 -6.88 25.64
CA GLY A 113 -34.89 -6.33 26.83
C GLY A 113 -34.66 -4.82 26.80
N LYS A 114 -34.73 -4.16 25.64
CA LYS A 114 -34.63 -2.70 25.54
C LYS A 114 -36.00 -2.06 25.79
N LYS A 115 -36.44 -2.07 27.06
CA LYS A 115 -37.52 -1.18 27.50
C LYS A 115 -37.03 0.27 27.39
N MET A 116 -37.90 1.14 26.90
CA MET A 116 -37.71 2.60 26.84
C MET A 116 -37.30 3.18 28.18
#